data_AF-I3SIZ1-F1
#
_entry.id   AF-I3SIZ1-F1
#
_cell.length_a   1.000
_cell.length_b   1.000
_cell.length_c   1.000
_cell.angle_alpha   90.00
_cell.angle_beta   90.00
_cell.angle_gamma   90.00
#
_symmetry.space_group_name_H-M   'P 1'
#
loop_
_entity.id
_entity.type
_entity.pdbx_description
1 polymer ?
#
loop_
_entity_poly.entity_id
_entity_poly.type
_entity_poly.pdbx_seq_one_letter_code
_entity_poly.pdbx_strand_id
1 'polypeptide(L)'
;MEKRFFLVPFSARSRQFALPDYVVYLISEYRKILARLYELGARRVMVTGTGPLGCVPAELAQRSRNGECSPELQQASDLFNPQLLQLINQLNSEIGSDVFVSANAFTMNMDFISDPEAFGFATSKVACCGQGPYNGLGLCTPVSNLCPNRDLYAFWDPFHPSERANRLIVERFMIGSSEYMHPMNLSTIMHLDSTSRT
;
A
#
# COMPACT_ATOMS: atom_id res chain seq x y z
N MET A 1 -2.70 -4.47 8.71
CA MET A 1 -2.04 -4.27 10.02
C MET A 1 -0.84 -5.19 10.24
N GLU A 2 -0.74 -6.34 9.56
CA GLU A 2 0.32 -7.35 9.81
C GLU A 2 1.73 -6.99 9.29
N LYS A 3 1.84 -6.14 8.26
CA LYS A 3 3.12 -5.85 7.56
C LYS A 3 4.20 -5.20 8.43
N ARG A 4 3.82 -4.55 9.54
CA ARG A 4 4.78 -3.89 10.45
C ARG A 4 5.42 -4.84 11.44
N PHE A 5 4.74 -5.91 11.85
CA PHE A 5 5.23 -6.74 12.95
C PHE A 5 6.53 -7.47 12.62
N PHE A 6 6.74 -7.90 11.37
CA PHE A 6 7.99 -8.54 10.97
C PHE A 6 9.16 -7.56 10.90
N LEU A 7 8.92 -6.34 10.42
CA LEU A 7 9.97 -5.36 10.13
C LEU A 7 10.43 -4.57 11.37
N VAL A 8 9.81 -4.81 12.52
CA VAL A 8 10.32 -4.37 13.83
C VAL A 8 11.54 -5.24 14.19
N PRO A 9 12.70 -4.63 14.52
CA PRO A 9 13.88 -5.37 14.95
C PRO A 9 13.55 -6.35 16.09
N PHE A 10 14.02 -7.60 15.93
CA PHE A 10 13.83 -8.67 16.92
C PHE A 10 12.39 -9.05 17.24
N SER A 11 11.45 -8.79 16.32
CA SER A 11 10.09 -9.30 16.45
C SER A 11 10.05 -10.84 16.50
N ALA A 12 8.98 -11.40 17.05
CA ALA A 12 8.80 -12.85 17.08
C ALA A 12 8.89 -13.46 15.67
N ARG A 13 8.36 -12.77 14.65
CA ARG A 13 8.38 -13.26 13.27
C ARG A 13 9.75 -13.08 12.60
N SER A 14 10.46 -11.98 12.84
CA SER A 14 11.82 -11.78 12.30
C SER A 14 12.86 -12.72 12.92
N ARG A 15 12.59 -13.26 14.11
CA ARG A 15 13.40 -14.32 14.73
C ARG A 15 13.09 -15.72 14.22
N GLN A 16 11.89 -15.93 13.67
CA GLN A 16 11.43 -17.23 13.17
C GLN A 16 11.76 -17.44 11.69
N PHE A 17 11.77 -16.36 10.90
CA PHE A 17 11.88 -16.44 9.45
C PHE A 17 12.87 -15.41 8.91
N ALA A 18 13.62 -15.79 7.88
CA ALA A 18 14.20 -14.79 6.98
C ALA A 18 13.09 -14.09 6.19
N LEU A 19 13.33 -12.85 5.74
CA LEU A 19 12.31 -12.07 5.03
C LEU A 19 11.71 -12.81 3.82
N PRO A 20 12.49 -13.47 2.93
CA PRO A 20 11.92 -14.22 1.82
C PRO A 20 10.98 -15.34 2.26
N ASP A 21 11.37 -16.12 3.28
CA ASP A 21 10.55 -17.23 3.80
C ASP A 21 9.26 -16.72 4.45
N TYR A 22 9.35 -15.57 5.13
CA TYR A 22 8.18 -14.93 5.71
C TYR A 22 7.21 -14.42 4.63
N VAL A 23 7.72 -13.90 3.52
CA VAL A 23 6.87 -13.49 2.39
C VAL A 23 6.16 -14.71 1.79
N VAL A 24 6.85 -15.83 1.59
CA VAL A 24 6.22 -17.08 1.13
C VAL A 24 5.13 -17.54 2.09
N TYR A 25 5.39 -17.48 3.40
CA TYR A 25 4.38 -17.78 4.42
C TYR A 25 3.17 -16.85 4.31
N LEU A 26 3.37 -15.53 4.22
CA LEU A 26 2.29 -14.55 4.07
C LEU A 26 1.45 -14.81 2.81
N ILE A 27 2.08 -15.12 1.68
CA ILE A 27 1.37 -15.44 0.43
C ILE A 27 0.52 -16.71 0.60
N SER A 28 1.02 -17.71 1.32
CA SER A 28 0.27 -18.94 1.61
C SER A 28 -0.96 -18.68 2.51
N GLU A 29 -0.86 -17.80 3.49
CA GLU A 29 -1.99 -17.39 4.33
C GLU A 29 -2.99 -16.53 3.56
N TYR A 30 -2.51 -15.62 2.70
CA TYR A 30 -3.37 -14.82 1.81
C TYR A 30 -4.17 -15.71 0.87
N ARG A 31 -3.58 -16.78 0.31
CA ARG A 31 -4.32 -17.74 -0.53
C ARG A 31 -5.51 -18.33 0.21
N LYS A 32 -5.32 -18.76 1.47
CA LYS A 32 -6.39 -19.33 2.31
C LYS A 32 -7.51 -18.32 2.53
N ILE A 33 -7.16 -17.07 2.86
CA ILE A 33 -8.15 -16.00 3.11
C ILE A 33 -8.94 -15.70 1.84
N LEU A 34 -8.27 -15.51 0.71
CA LEU A 34 -8.93 -15.18 -0.56
C LEU A 34 -9.83 -16.34 -1.04
N ALA A 35 -9.34 -17.58 -1.00
CA ALA A 35 -10.15 -18.76 -1.30
C ALA A 35 -11.40 -18.83 -0.41
N ARG A 36 -11.24 -18.56 0.90
CA ARG A 36 -12.36 -18.54 1.84
C ARG A 36 -13.38 -17.44 1.53
N LEU A 37 -12.93 -16.25 1.14
CA LEU A 37 -13.85 -15.18 0.72
C LEU A 37 -14.68 -15.61 -0.50
N TYR A 38 -14.06 -16.27 -1.47
CA TYR A 38 -14.77 -16.79 -2.64
C TYR A 38 -15.80 -17.87 -2.27
N GLU A 39 -15.45 -18.82 -1.40
CA GLU A 39 -16.37 -19.84 -0.86
C GLU A 39 -17.58 -19.23 -0.15
N LEU A 40 -17.38 -18.10 0.55
CA LEU A 40 -18.45 -17.35 1.22
C LEU A 40 -19.33 -16.52 0.27
N GLY A 41 -19.04 -16.55 -1.04
CA GLY A 41 -19.86 -15.89 -2.06
C GLY A 41 -19.30 -14.58 -2.60
N ALA A 42 -18.09 -14.15 -2.19
CA ALA A 42 -17.49 -12.96 -2.77
C ALA A 42 -17.18 -13.17 -4.27
N ARG A 43 -17.57 -12.21 -5.11
CA ARG A 43 -17.34 -12.25 -6.57
C ARG A 43 -16.60 -11.04 -7.12
N ARG A 44 -16.42 -10.01 -6.31
CA ARG A 44 -15.64 -8.80 -6.59
C ARG A 44 -14.83 -8.45 -5.35
N VAL A 45 -13.52 -8.62 -5.41
CA VAL A 45 -12.63 -8.38 -4.29
C VAL A 45 -11.40 -7.63 -4.77
N MET A 46 -11.26 -6.38 -4.36
CA MET A 46 -10.03 -5.63 -4.57
C MET A 46 -9.01 -6.04 -3.50
N VAL A 47 -7.83 -6.48 -3.94
CA VAL A 47 -6.74 -6.94 -3.08
C VAL A 47 -5.56 -5.99 -3.25
N THR A 48 -5.22 -5.25 -2.19
CA THR A 48 -4.19 -4.22 -2.25
C THR A 48 -2.81 -4.77 -1.89
N GLY A 49 -1.82 -4.46 -2.72
CA GLY A 49 -0.40 -4.65 -2.42
C GLY A 49 0.08 -3.86 -1.20
N THR A 50 1.37 -3.94 -0.92
CA THR A 50 2.06 -3.01 0.00
C THR A 50 2.26 -1.66 -0.71
N GLY A 51 2.18 -0.55 0.02
CA GLY A 51 2.81 0.70 -0.39
C GLY A 51 4.33 0.64 -0.18
N PRO A 52 5.08 1.69 -0.54
CA PRO A 52 6.53 1.76 -0.33
C PRO A 52 6.84 1.92 1.16
N LEU A 53 6.99 0.80 1.87
CA LEU A 53 7.11 0.74 3.32
C LEU A 53 8.27 1.57 3.87
N GLY A 54 9.39 1.65 3.13
CA GLY A 54 10.58 2.38 3.54
C GLY A 54 10.50 3.90 3.34
N CYS A 55 9.46 4.41 2.69
CA CYS A 55 9.35 5.82 2.31
C CYS A 55 8.43 6.65 3.22
N VAL A 56 7.75 6.03 4.20
CA VAL A 56 6.85 6.77 5.09
C VAL A 56 7.64 7.64 6.10
N PRO A 57 7.10 8.78 6.56
CA PRO A 57 7.84 9.71 7.42
C PRO A 57 8.42 9.07 8.69
N ALA A 58 7.74 8.08 9.28
CA ALA A 58 8.24 7.34 10.44
C ALA A 58 9.55 6.60 10.17
N GLU A 59 9.68 5.99 8.99
CA GLU A 59 10.88 5.23 8.62
C GLU A 59 11.99 6.19 8.19
N LEU A 60 11.65 7.32 7.57
CA LEU A 60 12.61 8.39 7.35
C LEU A 60 13.16 8.91 8.68
N ALA A 61 12.30 9.18 9.66
CA ALA A 61 12.73 9.68 10.97
C ALA A 61 13.65 8.71 11.73
N GLN A 62 13.49 7.40 11.54
CA GLN A 62 14.23 6.37 12.27
C GLN A 62 15.47 5.85 11.55
N ARG A 63 15.45 5.81 10.21
CA ARG A 63 16.42 5.03 9.42
C ARG A 63 17.16 5.87 8.37
N SER A 64 16.63 7.02 8.00
CA SER A 64 17.17 7.82 6.90
C SER A 64 18.24 8.82 7.39
N ARG A 65 19.25 9.06 6.54
CA ARG A 65 20.28 10.08 6.77
C ARG A 65 20.01 11.38 6.01
N ASN A 66 19.38 11.30 4.84
CA ASN A 66 19.15 12.44 3.94
C ASN A 66 17.74 12.46 3.30
N GLY A 67 16.77 11.82 3.93
CA GLY A 67 15.40 11.64 3.44
C GLY A 67 15.27 10.57 2.35
N GLU A 68 16.19 9.61 2.29
CA GLU A 68 16.12 8.40 1.47
C GLU A 68 15.21 7.33 2.09
N CYS A 69 14.49 6.60 1.23
CA CYS A 69 13.69 5.46 1.69
C CYS A 69 14.60 4.34 2.20
N SER A 70 14.16 3.63 3.24
CA SER A 70 14.91 2.48 3.78
C SER A 70 14.96 1.32 2.77
N PRO A 71 16.16 0.90 2.27
CA PRO A 71 16.26 -0.18 1.30
C PRO A 71 15.78 -1.53 1.85
N GLU A 72 16.02 -1.81 3.13
CA GLU A 72 15.58 -3.02 3.81
C GLU A 72 14.05 -3.16 3.81
N LEU A 73 13.34 -2.06 4.09
CA LEU A 73 11.87 -2.06 4.10
C LEU A 73 11.28 -2.07 2.69
N GLN A 74 11.97 -1.45 1.73
CA GLN A 74 11.59 -1.55 0.32
C GLN A 74 11.71 -2.97 -0.20
N GLN A 75 12.76 -3.71 0.18
CA GLN A 75 12.94 -5.12 -0.19
C GLN A 75 11.73 -5.99 0.19
N ALA A 76 11.09 -5.72 1.33
CA ALA A 76 9.88 -6.45 1.73
C ALA A 76 8.72 -6.22 0.75
N SER A 77 8.57 -5.00 0.25
CA SER A 77 7.56 -4.64 -0.75
C SER A 77 7.87 -5.28 -2.10
N ASP A 78 9.15 -5.26 -2.50
CA ASP A 78 9.65 -5.80 -3.76
C ASP A 78 9.51 -7.33 -3.82
N LEU A 79 9.63 -8.02 -2.68
CA LEU A 79 9.40 -9.46 -2.59
C LEU A 79 7.91 -9.81 -2.57
N PHE A 80 7.11 -9.07 -1.81
CA PHE A 80 5.71 -9.42 -1.55
C PHE A 80 4.78 -9.07 -2.73
N ASN A 81 4.90 -7.88 -3.31
CA ASN A 81 3.93 -7.39 -4.30
C ASN A 81 3.87 -8.26 -5.57
N PRO A 82 5.00 -8.69 -6.18
CA PRO A 82 4.95 -9.56 -7.36
C PRO A 82 4.33 -10.93 -7.05
N GLN A 83 4.62 -11.50 -5.88
CA GLN A 83 4.06 -12.80 -5.48
C GLN A 83 2.56 -12.71 -5.19
N LEU A 84 2.08 -11.60 -4.62
CA LEU A 84 0.65 -11.35 -4.44
C LEU A 84 -0.06 -11.28 -5.80
N LEU A 85 0.51 -10.58 -6.78
CA LEU A 85 -0.05 -10.51 -8.13
C LEU A 85 -0.12 -11.91 -8.78
N GLN A 86 0.95 -12.70 -8.66
CA GLN A 86 0.97 -14.08 -9.15
C GLN A 86 -0.11 -14.95 -8.48
N LEU A 87 -0.27 -14.85 -7.16
CA LEU A 87 -1.31 -15.56 -6.42
C LEU A 87 -2.71 -15.18 -6.92
N ILE A 88 -2.98 -13.89 -7.10
CA ILE A 88 -4.28 -13.39 -7.60
C ILE A 88 -4.57 -13.97 -8.99
N ASN A 89 -3.58 -13.95 -9.89
CA ASN A 89 -3.73 -14.49 -11.24
C ASN A 89 -3.96 -16.01 -11.23
N GLN A 90 -3.28 -16.75 -10.35
CA GLN A 90 -3.52 -18.18 -10.16
C GLN A 90 -4.94 -18.45 -9.67
N LEU A 91 -5.42 -17.72 -8.65
CA LEU A 91 -6.76 -17.89 -8.11
C LEU A 91 -7.85 -17.60 -9.14
N ASN A 92 -7.73 -16.49 -9.90
CA ASN A 92 -8.69 -16.18 -10.96
C ASN A 92 -8.67 -17.25 -12.08
N SER A 93 -7.49 -17.77 -12.43
CA SER A 93 -7.35 -18.86 -13.41
C SER A 93 -7.99 -20.16 -12.92
N GLU A 94 -7.77 -20.55 -11.67
CA GLU A 94 -8.40 -21.72 -11.03
C GLU A 94 -9.92 -21.59 -10.95
N ILE A 95 -10.43 -20.37 -10.72
CA ILE A 95 -11.87 -20.07 -10.67
C ILE A 95 -12.48 -19.99 -12.08
N GLY A 96 -11.70 -19.59 -13.10
CA GLY A 96 -12.18 -19.31 -14.45
C GLY A 96 -12.90 -17.95 -14.57
N SER A 97 -12.66 -17.01 -13.65
CA SER A 97 -13.27 -15.67 -13.65
C SER A 97 -12.42 -14.67 -12.88
N ASP A 98 -12.48 -13.39 -13.29
CA ASP A 98 -11.83 -12.26 -12.62
C ASP A 98 -12.60 -11.85 -11.35
N VAL A 99 -12.46 -12.66 -10.28
CA VAL A 99 -13.05 -12.37 -8.96
C VAL A 99 -12.20 -11.37 -8.19
N PHE A 100 -10.89 -11.56 -8.23
CA PHE A 100 -9.91 -10.78 -7.49
C PHE A 100 -9.22 -9.79 -8.41
N VAL A 101 -9.13 -8.53 -7.98
CA VAL A 101 -8.46 -7.46 -8.72
C VAL A 101 -7.35 -6.90 -7.84
N SER A 102 -6.12 -6.91 -8.35
CA SER A 102 -4.95 -6.41 -7.63
C SER A 102 -4.87 -4.90 -7.74
N ALA A 103 -4.65 -4.22 -6.62
CA ALA A 103 -4.36 -2.80 -6.57
C ALA A 103 -2.89 -2.56 -6.21
N ASN A 104 -2.14 -1.97 -7.13
CA ASN A 104 -0.72 -1.66 -6.99
C ASN A 104 -0.51 -0.37 -6.18
N ALA A 105 -0.73 -0.48 -4.86
CA ALA A 105 -0.53 0.63 -3.93
C ALA A 105 0.92 1.14 -3.92
N PHE A 106 1.90 0.31 -4.27
CA PHE A 106 3.30 0.73 -4.34
C PHE A 106 3.48 1.83 -5.39
N THR A 107 3.12 1.56 -6.65
CA THR A 107 3.24 2.53 -7.74
C THR A 107 2.40 3.77 -7.46
N MET A 108 1.14 3.60 -7.02
CA MET A 108 0.26 4.74 -6.71
C MET A 108 0.83 5.71 -5.67
N ASN A 109 1.49 5.18 -4.64
CA ASN A 109 2.13 6.02 -3.63
C ASN A 109 3.48 6.54 -4.11
N MET A 110 4.25 5.74 -4.84
CA MET A 110 5.55 6.16 -5.37
C MET A 110 5.44 7.34 -6.31
N ASP A 111 4.41 7.41 -7.16
CA ASP A 111 4.14 8.53 -8.06
C ASP A 111 4.31 9.91 -7.37
N PHE A 112 3.54 10.14 -6.31
CA PHE A 112 3.59 11.41 -5.56
C PHE A 112 4.72 11.46 -4.52
N ILE A 113 5.38 10.34 -4.22
CA ILE A 113 6.57 10.32 -3.35
C ILE A 113 7.80 10.78 -4.12
N SER A 114 7.99 10.28 -5.34
CA SER A 114 9.16 10.58 -6.19
C SER A 114 9.09 11.97 -6.82
N ASP A 115 7.89 12.45 -7.13
CA ASP A 115 7.68 13.77 -7.72
C ASP A 115 6.49 14.49 -7.06
N PRO A 116 6.61 14.93 -5.79
CA PRO A 116 5.51 15.54 -5.06
C PRO A 116 4.94 16.79 -5.77
N GLU A 117 5.79 17.57 -6.44
CA GLU A 117 5.41 18.81 -7.11
C GLU A 117 4.49 18.56 -8.31
N ALA A 118 4.75 17.51 -9.10
CA ALA A 118 3.86 17.11 -10.21
C ALA A 118 2.44 16.73 -9.73
N PHE A 119 2.32 16.25 -8.50
CA PHE A 119 1.04 15.94 -7.86
C PHE A 119 0.52 17.09 -6.97
N GLY A 120 1.24 18.23 -6.99
CA GLY A 120 0.96 19.49 -6.32
C GLY A 120 1.12 19.47 -4.81
N PHE A 121 1.89 18.53 -4.27
CA PHE A 121 2.37 18.55 -2.89
C PHE A 121 3.65 19.38 -2.79
N ALA A 122 3.79 20.12 -1.70
CA ALA A 122 5.07 20.76 -1.35
C ALA A 122 6.06 19.75 -0.76
N THR A 123 5.58 18.65 -0.17
CA THR A 123 6.44 17.59 0.35
C THR A 123 5.74 16.24 0.43
N SER A 124 6.51 15.20 0.14
CA SER A 124 6.18 13.80 0.41
C SER A 124 6.99 13.18 1.55
N LYS A 125 7.92 13.93 2.16
CA LYS A 125 8.84 13.40 3.18
C LYS A 125 8.43 13.75 4.59
N VAL A 126 7.81 14.91 4.79
CA VAL A 126 7.40 15.41 6.11
C VAL A 126 5.91 15.15 6.29
N ALA A 127 5.50 14.61 7.44
CA ALA A 127 4.08 14.47 7.78
C ALA A 127 3.46 15.81 8.19
N CYS A 128 2.17 16.02 7.90
CA CYS A 128 1.48 17.23 8.34
C CYS A 128 1.36 17.31 9.87
N CYS A 129 1.06 16.19 10.53
CA CYS A 129 0.92 16.10 11.97
C CYS A 129 1.93 15.12 12.57
N GLY A 130 2.80 15.59 13.46
CA GLY A 130 3.75 14.71 14.14
C GLY A 130 4.84 15.46 14.89
N GLN A 131 5.90 14.73 15.26
CA GLN A 131 6.99 15.26 16.07
C GLN A 131 8.35 14.80 15.54
N GLY A 132 9.41 15.50 15.92
CA GLY A 132 10.78 15.14 15.56
C GLY A 132 11.10 15.24 14.07
N PRO A 133 12.20 14.59 13.62
CA PRO A 133 12.59 14.57 12.21
C PRO A 133 11.42 14.12 11.32
N TYR A 134 11.22 14.80 10.19
CA TYR A 134 10.14 14.52 9.23
C TYR A 134 8.71 14.52 9.82
N ASN A 135 8.49 15.04 11.03
CA ASN A 135 7.27 14.81 11.81
C ASN A 135 6.92 13.30 11.90
N GLY A 136 7.93 12.43 11.88
CA GLY A 136 7.76 10.98 11.82
C GLY A 136 7.72 10.28 13.17
N LEU A 137 7.86 10.99 14.29
CA LEU A 137 7.87 10.40 15.62
C LEU A 137 6.55 10.61 16.36
N GLY A 138 6.16 9.60 17.14
CA GLY A 138 4.99 9.64 18.01
C GLY A 138 3.65 9.58 17.27
N LEU A 139 2.56 9.69 18.02
CA LEU A 139 1.21 9.80 17.46
C LEU A 139 0.88 11.27 17.16
N CYS A 140 -0.05 11.50 16.22
CA CYS A 140 -0.65 12.82 16.03
C CYS A 140 -1.54 13.13 17.26
N THR A 141 -1.14 14.10 18.07
CA THR A 141 -1.80 14.50 19.32
C THR A 141 -1.86 16.03 19.41
N PRO A 142 -2.60 16.62 20.37
CA PRO A 142 -2.66 18.07 20.54
C PRO A 142 -1.31 18.77 20.80
N VAL A 143 -0.27 18.03 21.21
CA VAL A 143 1.09 18.58 21.41
C VAL A 143 2.01 18.40 20.20
N SER A 144 1.52 17.78 19.12
CA SER A 144 2.31 17.57 17.89
C SER A 144 2.41 18.85 17.07
N ASN A 145 3.45 18.95 16.24
CA ASN A 145 3.49 19.97 15.20
C ASN A 145 2.37 19.68 14.19
N LEU A 146 1.66 20.73 13.77
CA LEU A 146 0.63 20.65 12.74
C LEU A 146 0.97 21.60 11.59
N CYS A 147 0.89 21.10 10.37
CA CYS A 147 1.14 21.89 9.18
C CYS A 147 0.02 22.93 8.95
N PRO A 148 0.33 24.10 8.36
CA PRO A 148 -0.65 25.15 8.15
C PRO A 148 -1.66 24.81 7.04
N ASN A 149 -1.29 23.95 6.09
CA ASN A 149 -2.15 23.51 5.01
C ASN A 149 -1.93 22.02 4.69
N ARG A 150 -2.92 21.18 5.05
CA ARG A 150 -2.88 19.73 4.86
C ARG A 150 -2.85 19.31 3.40
N ASP A 151 -3.32 20.15 2.48
CA ASP A 151 -3.39 19.82 1.05
C ASP A 151 -2.01 19.86 0.39
N LEU A 152 -1.01 20.48 1.03
CA LEU A 152 0.36 20.55 0.51
C LEU A 152 1.22 19.37 0.96
N TYR A 153 0.71 18.47 1.79
CA TYR A 153 1.47 17.36 2.38
C TYR A 153 0.93 16.03 1.87
N ALA A 154 1.81 15.15 1.35
CA ALA A 154 1.38 13.83 0.90
C ALA A 154 0.98 12.92 2.08
N PHE A 155 1.54 13.14 3.27
CA PHE A 155 1.26 12.38 4.49
C PHE A 155 0.55 13.21 5.54
N TRP A 156 -0.51 12.65 6.13
CA TRP A 156 -1.20 13.25 7.27
C TRP A 156 -0.40 13.06 8.56
N ASP A 157 0.01 11.83 8.83
CA ASP A 157 0.74 11.43 10.04
C ASP A 157 1.99 10.61 9.64
N PRO A 158 2.76 10.04 10.60
CA PRO A 158 3.99 9.32 10.28
C PRO A 158 3.85 8.13 9.30
N PHE A 159 2.64 7.67 9.00
CA PHE A 159 2.40 6.48 8.18
C PHE A 159 1.32 6.65 7.11
N HIS A 160 0.32 7.48 7.35
CA HIS A 160 -0.89 7.50 6.54
C HIS A 160 -0.89 8.67 5.53
N PRO A 161 -1.26 8.41 4.26
CA PRO A 161 -1.43 9.47 3.27
C PRO A 161 -2.47 10.50 3.71
N SER A 162 -2.31 11.75 3.26
CA SER A 162 -3.30 12.81 3.48
C SER A 162 -4.60 12.52 2.73
N GLU A 163 -5.67 13.27 3.04
CA GLU A 163 -6.93 13.17 2.29
C GLU A 163 -6.71 13.38 0.79
N ARG A 164 -5.92 14.39 0.41
CA ARG A 164 -5.59 14.65 -0.99
C ARG A 164 -4.84 13.50 -1.64
N ALA A 165 -3.85 12.93 -0.96
CA ALA A 165 -3.13 11.75 -1.48
C ALA A 165 -4.07 10.55 -1.64
N ASN A 166 -5.00 10.34 -0.70
CA ASN A 166 -6.03 9.31 -0.84
C ASN A 166 -6.97 9.54 -2.03
N ARG A 167 -7.32 10.80 -2.36
CA ARG A 167 -8.10 11.08 -3.58
C ARG A 167 -7.37 10.66 -4.85
N LEU A 168 -6.06 10.92 -4.95
CA LEU A 168 -5.23 10.46 -6.08
C LEU A 168 -5.17 8.93 -6.15
N ILE A 169 -5.01 8.26 -5.01
CA ILE A 169 -5.03 6.78 -4.95
C ILE A 169 -6.38 6.22 -5.42
N VAL A 170 -7.49 6.78 -4.95
CA VAL A 170 -8.84 6.36 -5.36
C VAL A 170 -9.10 6.63 -6.84
N GLU A 171 -8.60 7.76 -7.37
CA GLU A 171 -8.66 8.02 -8.81
C GLU A 171 -7.95 6.91 -9.60
N ARG A 172 -6.78 6.45 -9.16
CA ARG A 172 -6.10 5.30 -9.78
C ARG A 172 -6.88 3.99 -9.64
N PHE A 173 -7.57 3.76 -8.52
CA PHE A 173 -8.46 2.61 -8.40
C PHE A 173 -9.61 2.66 -9.41
N MET A 174 -10.20 3.84 -9.60
CA MET A 174 -11.39 4.01 -10.43
C MET A 174 -11.08 3.97 -11.92
N ILE A 175 -10.05 4.69 -12.36
CA ILE A 175 -9.79 4.95 -13.79
C ILE A 175 -8.33 4.69 -14.22
N GLY A 176 -7.49 4.18 -13.31
CA GLY A 176 -6.10 3.86 -13.61
C GLY A 176 -5.96 2.79 -14.70
N SER A 177 -4.79 2.77 -15.34
CA SER A 177 -4.38 1.72 -16.26
C SER A 177 -4.14 0.39 -15.54
N SER A 178 -3.82 -0.65 -16.30
CA SER A 178 -3.47 -1.97 -15.77
C SER A 178 -2.18 -2.02 -14.96
N GLU A 179 -1.38 -0.94 -14.99
CA GLU A 179 -0.22 -0.74 -14.12
C GLU A 179 -0.62 -0.54 -12.65
N TYR A 180 -1.74 0.16 -12.44
CA TYR A 180 -2.26 0.50 -11.13
C TYR A 180 -3.27 -0.55 -10.64
N MET A 181 -4.09 -1.09 -11.54
CA MET A 181 -5.20 -2.00 -11.24
C MET A 181 -5.21 -3.19 -12.20
N HIS A 182 -4.97 -4.40 -11.70
CA HIS A 182 -4.86 -5.59 -12.54
C HIS A 182 -5.99 -6.60 -12.28
N PRO A 183 -6.66 -7.13 -13.33
CA PRO A 183 -6.43 -6.86 -14.75
C PRO A 183 -7.06 -5.56 -15.26
N MET A 184 -7.94 -4.94 -14.46
CA MET A 184 -8.73 -3.77 -14.86
C MET A 184 -9.10 -2.92 -13.63
N ASN A 185 -9.44 -1.65 -13.86
CA ASN A 185 -9.88 -0.72 -12.83
C ASN A 185 -11.34 -0.94 -12.40
N LEU A 186 -11.74 -0.28 -11.29
CA LEU A 186 -13.07 -0.44 -10.71
C LEU A 186 -14.18 0.04 -11.64
N SER A 187 -13.97 1.10 -12.43
CA SER A 187 -14.99 1.59 -13.37
C SER A 187 -15.30 0.54 -14.43
N THR A 188 -14.28 -0.13 -14.97
CA THR A 188 -14.45 -1.23 -15.93
C THR A 188 -15.24 -2.39 -15.31
N ILE A 189 -14.89 -2.80 -14.08
CA ILE A 189 -15.57 -3.91 -13.39
C ILE A 189 -17.04 -3.58 -13.14
N MET A 190 -17.33 -2.38 -12.65
CA MET A 190 -18.69 -1.91 -12.41
C MET A 190 -19.51 -1.86 -13.71
N HIS A 191 -18.89 -1.48 -14.82
CA HIS A 191 -19.53 -1.49 -16.13
C HIS A 191 -19.86 -2.93 -16.58
N LEU A 192 -18.91 -3.85 -16.51
CA LEU A 192 -19.13 -5.26 -16.86
C LEU A 192 -20.27 -5.87 -16.03
N ASP A 193 -20.30 -5.62 -14.72
CA ASP A 193 -21.36 -6.10 -13.81
C ASP A 193 -22.74 -5.55 -14.16
N SER A 194 -22.81 -4.30 -14.64
CA SER A 194 -24.08 -3.70 -15.07
C SER A 194 -24.62 -4.35 -16.34
N THR A 195 -23.74 -4.76 -17.25
CA THR A 195 -24.09 -5.39 -18.53
C THR A 195 -24.39 -6.89 -18.42
N SER A 196 -23.86 -7.58 -17.40
CA SER A 196 -24.12 -9.02 -17.19
C SER A 196 -25.44 -9.32 -16.45
N ARG A 197 -26.17 -8.28 -16.00
CA ARG A 197 -27.48 -8.43 -15.32
C ARG A 197 -28.68 -8.18 -16.23
N THR A 198 -28.45 -7.80 -17.48
CA THR A 198 -29.47 -7.69 -18.55
C THR A 198 -29.40 -8.90 -19.45
#